data_AF-A0A938ULW2-F1
#
_entry.id   AF-A0A938ULW2-F1
#
_cell.length_a   1.000
_cell.length_b   1.000
_cell.length_c   1.000
_cell.angle_alpha   90.00
_cell.angle_beta   90.00
_cell.angle_gamma   90.00
#
_symmetry.space_group_name_H-M   'P 1'
#
loop_
_entity.id
_entity.type
_entity.pdbx_description
1 polymer ?
#
loop_
_entity_poly.entity_id
_entity_poly.type
_entity_poly.pdbx_seq_one_letter_code
_entity_poly.pdbx_strand_id
1 'polypeptide(L)'
;MNFDSLQYLLFLPAVYLLYRLLSHAGQNRMLLVASYFFYGCWDVRFLSLIMLSTAFDYASALMIDRGALSRRQGLLASAWAVLGMVGFAAIDWRQLAAPEPTGALLAPTGIFAALAVAAVCGVAAAFYTRFAALPEPTRRRAALIASLVVDLGVLGFFKYFNFFAGSFEQLLNSLGFEASHWHLDVVLPVGVSFYTFQAMSYTIDVYRGRLRATPSLADFALFVSFFPQLVAGPIERATHLLPALVNTRSVRLDQSLRGLHLILLGLFKKVAIANGVAQSVDSVYNSTHAAGAGDVALATLLFAVQIYCDFSAYTDIARGSAKLLGIDLIENFRQPYFSTNPSEFWRRWHISLSTWLRDYLYIPLGGNRGRQASTYRNLAATMLLGGLWHGAAWNFVLWGAFHGAILCAHRFASGGREPARGAWTWLKLPLFFAITCYGWLLFRANSFEQIAAFTTALATGAGAFALSIHPPTFAALIGLPLLFALEAVEHVRDDRLYYLRFPVWTRGALYAAMVFVILLGTSNEPTQFIYFQF
;
A
#
# COMPACT_ATOMS: atom_id res chain seq x y z
N MET A 1 9.83 -1.00 10.99
CA MET A 1 10.12 0.38 11.45
C MET A 1 9.15 1.36 10.78
N ASN A 2 8.57 2.31 11.51
CA ASN A 2 7.64 3.31 10.95
C ASN A 2 8.38 4.57 10.50
N PHE A 3 7.86 5.28 9.50
CA PHE A 3 8.52 6.46 8.93
C PHE A 3 8.52 7.70 9.83
N ASP A 4 7.59 7.78 10.77
CA ASP A 4 7.47 8.85 11.76
C ASP A 4 8.20 8.53 13.08
N SER A 5 8.93 7.42 13.16
CA SER A 5 9.66 7.05 14.37
C SER A 5 11.06 7.66 14.43
N LEU A 6 11.57 7.83 15.65
CA LEU A 6 12.97 8.25 15.88
C LEU A 6 13.97 7.28 15.24
N GLN A 7 13.66 5.97 15.21
CA GLN A 7 14.54 4.99 14.57
C GLN A 7 14.70 5.28 13.08
N TYR A 8 13.61 5.67 12.39
CA TYR A 8 13.69 6.00 10.96
C TYR A 8 14.48 7.30 10.72
N LEU A 9 14.27 8.29 11.60
CA LEU A 9 15.01 9.56 11.55
C LEU A 9 16.53 9.36 11.69
N LEU A 10 16.98 8.32 12.40
CA LEU A 10 18.40 7.95 12.48
C LEU A 10 18.84 7.03 11.33
N PHE A 11 17.99 6.08 10.95
CA PHE A 11 18.25 5.11 9.89
C PHE A 11 18.48 5.78 8.53
N LEU A 12 17.58 6.69 8.12
CA LEU A 12 17.64 7.27 6.78
C LEU A 12 18.92 8.10 6.53
N PRO A 13 19.37 8.99 7.44
CA PRO A 13 20.66 9.67 7.31
C PRO A 13 21.84 8.68 7.27
N ALA A 14 21.85 7.65 8.11
CA ALA A 14 22.91 6.65 8.12
C ALA A 14 22.99 5.92 6.76
N VAL A 15 21.85 5.45 6.24
CA VAL A 15 21.75 4.83 4.91
C VAL A 15 22.19 5.79 3.82
N TYR A 16 21.76 7.05 3.87
CA TYR A 16 22.14 8.07 2.89
C TYR A 16 23.65 8.34 2.91
N LEU A 17 24.27 8.50 4.08
CA LEU A 17 25.70 8.73 4.20
C LEU A 17 26.50 7.55 3.65
N LEU A 18 26.16 6.33 4.06
CA LEU A 18 26.79 5.11 3.51
C LEU A 18 26.60 5.01 2.00
N TYR A 19 25.40 5.28 1.50
CA TYR A 19 25.08 5.27 0.08
C TYR A 19 25.97 6.22 -0.74
N ARG A 20 26.28 7.41 -0.19
CA ARG A 20 27.12 8.42 -0.83
C ARG A 20 28.61 8.03 -0.89
N LEU A 21 29.07 7.13 -0.02
CA LEU A 21 30.46 6.68 0.06
C LEU A 21 30.74 5.44 -0.80
N LEU A 22 29.71 4.75 -1.26
CA LEU A 22 29.83 3.47 -1.96
C LEU A 22 29.78 3.63 -3.49
N SER A 23 30.47 2.72 -4.19
CA SER A 23 30.29 2.51 -5.64
C SER A 23 28.88 2.02 -5.94
N HIS A 24 28.42 2.11 -7.20
CA HIS A 24 27.08 1.68 -7.58
C HIS A 24 26.76 0.22 -7.19
N ALA A 25 27.71 -0.71 -7.35
CA ALA A 25 27.54 -2.09 -6.90
C ALA A 25 27.45 -2.19 -5.36
N GLY A 26 28.24 -1.40 -4.64
CA GLY A 26 28.16 -1.30 -3.17
C GLY A 26 26.83 -0.70 -2.70
N GLN A 27 26.31 0.29 -3.42
CA GLN A 27 25.02 0.90 -3.15
C GLN A 27 23.88 -0.11 -3.21
N ASN A 28 23.78 -0.92 -4.28
CA ASN A 28 22.71 -1.91 -4.39
C ASN A 28 22.77 -2.96 -3.28
N ARG A 29 23.98 -3.44 -2.93
CA ARG A 29 24.16 -4.39 -1.83
C ARG A 29 23.78 -3.77 -0.48
N MET A 30 24.24 -2.55 -0.21
CA MET A 30 23.90 -1.83 1.01
C MET A 30 22.38 -1.57 1.09
N LEU A 31 21.75 -1.13 -0.01
CA LEU A 31 20.30 -0.91 -0.04
C LEU A 31 19.51 -2.20 0.18
N LEU A 32 19.99 -3.33 -0.34
CA LEU A 32 19.35 -4.63 -0.10
C LEU A 32 19.41 -4.99 1.39
N VAL A 33 20.57 -4.86 2.02
CA VAL A 33 20.74 -5.10 3.47
C VAL A 33 19.88 -4.14 4.29
N ALA A 34 19.93 -2.84 3.98
CA ALA A 34 19.13 -1.81 4.64
C ALA A 34 17.63 -2.08 4.50
N SER A 35 17.20 -2.64 3.36
CA SER A 35 15.81 -2.99 3.10
C SER A 35 15.30 -4.16 3.91
N TYR A 36 16.10 -5.24 3.98
CA TYR A 36 15.79 -6.37 4.84
C TYR A 36 15.82 -5.98 6.32
N PHE A 37 16.78 -5.13 6.72
CA PHE A 37 16.83 -4.60 8.09
C PHE A 37 15.59 -3.75 8.42
N PHE A 38 15.24 -2.80 7.55
CA PHE A 38 14.08 -1.93 7.73
C PHE A 38 12.77 -2.72 7.96
N TYR A 39 12.57 -3.77 7.16
CA TYR A 39 11.43 -4.66 7.28
C TYR A 39 11.53 -5.58 8.50
N GLY A 40 12.70 -6.15 8.76
CA GLY A 40 12.95 -7.01 9.92
C GLY A 40 12.72 -6.30 11.27
N CYS A 41 12.96 -4.99 11.34
CA CYS A 41 12.58 -4.18 12.50
C CYS A 41 11.06 -4.09 12.72
N TRP A 42 10.23 -4.47 11.75
CA TRP A 42 8.80 -4.69 11.97
C TRP A 42 8.57 -6.10 12.52
N ASP A 43 8.95 -7.12 11.76
CA ASP A 43 8.96 -8.51 12.23
C ASP A 43 9.86 -9.37 11.33
N VAL A 44 10.88 -9.97 11.95
CA VAL A 44 11.90 -10.79 11.29
C VAL A 44 11.35 -12.04 10.63
N ARG A 45 10.26 -12.63 11.14
CA ARG A 45 9.72 -13.92 10.68
C ARG A 45 9.28 -13.85 9.22
N PHE A 46 8.69 -12.71 8.82
CA PHE A 46 8.15 -12.50 7.48
C PHE A 46 9.22 -12.16 6.44
N LEU A 47 10.49 -11.96 6.82
CA LEU A 47 11.60 -11.92 5.86
C LEU A 47 11.72 -13.25 5.09
N SER A 48 11.38 -14.38 5.74
CA SER A 48 11.27 -15.68 5.06
C SER A 48 10.31 -15.62 3.88
N LEU A 49 9.14 -15.01 4.09
CA LEU A 49 8.08 -14.93 3.09
C LEU A 49 8.50 -14.09 1.88
N ILE A 50 9.13 -12.93 2.12
CA ILE A 50 9.67 -12.08 1.05
C ILE A 50 10.74 -12.84 0.26
N MET A 51 11.65 -13.56 0.93
CA MET A 51 12.69 -14.32 0.24
C MET A 51 12.13 -15.47 -0.61
N LEU A 52 11.15 -16.19 -0.10
CA LEU A 52 10.50 -17.29 -0.83
C LEU A 52 9.78 -16.79 -2.09
N SER A 53 8.93 -15.75 -1.96
CA SER A 53 8.26 -15.14 -3.12
C SER A 53 9.28 -14.59 -4.11
N THR A 54 10.30 -13.87 -3.63
CA THR A 54 11.37 -13.34 -4.49
C THR A 54 12.07 -14.45 -5.30
N ALA A 55 12.43 -15.57 -4.67
CA ALA A 55 13.08 -16.67 -5.36
C ALA A 55 12.16 -17.30 -6.42
N PHE A 56 10.88 -17.47 -6.09
CA PHE A 56 9.89 -18.10 -6.96
C PHE A 56 9.55 -17.23 -8.18
N ASP A 57 9.29 -15.94 -7.98
CA ASP A 57 8.95 -15.02 -9.07
C ASP A 57 10.16 -14.71 -9.96
N TYR A 58 11.36 -14.67 -9.39
CA TYR A 58 12.61 -14.60 -10.15
C TYR A 58 12.77 -15.80 -11.09
N ALA A 59 12.59 -17.02 -10.56
CA ALA A 59 12.69 -18.24 -11.35
C ALA A 59 11.60 -18.30 -12.43
N SER A 60 10.37 -17.97 -12.07
CA SER A 60 9.22 -17.95 -12.99
C SER A 60 9.44 -16.96 -14.12
N ALA A 61 9.91 -15.74 -13.84
CA ALA A 61 10.22 -14.75 -14.87
C ALA A 61 11.32 -15.21 -15.84
N LEU A 62 12.39 -15.85 -15.34
CA LEU A 62 13.43 -16.42 -16.20
C LEU A 62 12.90 -17.55 -17.09
N MET A 63 12.00 -18.38 -16.58
CA MET A 63 11.34 -19.42 -17.38
C MET A 63 10.40 -18.85 -18.45
N ILE A 64 9.78 -17.71 -18.17
CA ILE A 64 8.96 -17.00 -19.15
C ILE A 64 9.84 -16.38 -20.26
N ASP A 65 10.89 -15.66 -19.88
CA ASP A 65 11.72 -14.87 -20.80
C ASP A 65 12.71 -15.73 -21.60
N ARG A 66 13.42 -16.65 -20.93
CA ARG A 66 14.54 -17.41 -21.51
C ARG A 66 14.23 -18.89 -21.67
N GLY A 67 13.20 -19.37 -21.01
CA GLY A 67 12.84 -20.79 -21.02
C GLY A 67 13.74 -21.70 -20.21
N ALA A 68 14.73 -21.14 -19.53
CA ALA A 68 15.65 -21.87 -18.69
C ALA A 68 16.28 -20.94 -17.66
N LEU A 69 16.58 -21.49 -16.48
CA LEU A 69 17.55 -20.97 -15.56
C LEU A 69 18.92 -21.60 -15.85
N SER A 70 19.99 -20.81 -15.76
CA SER A 70 21.33 -21.39 -15.64
C SER A 70 21.48 -22.15 -14.32
N ARG A 71 22.39 -23.13 -14.25
CA ARG A 71 22.66 -23.88 -13.01
C ARG A 71 22.94 -22.94 -11.83
N ARG A 72 23.70 -21.87 -12.07
CA ARG A 72 24.00 -20.85 -11.06
C ARG A 72 22.74 -20.13 -10.57
N GLN A 73 21.84 -19.74 -11.47
CA GLN A 73 20.60 -19.07 -11.10
C GLN A 73 19.65 -19.98 -10.30
N GLY A 74 19.53 -21.25 -10.72
CA GLY A 74 18.74 -22.24 -9.97
C GLY A 74 19.29 -22.44 -8.56
N LEU A 75 20.61 -22.65 -8.43
CA LEU A 75 21.27 -22.79 -7.13
C LEU A 75 21.10 -21.55 -6.26
N LEU A 76 21.26 -20.34 -6.82
CA LEU A 76 21.07 -19.10 -6.07
C LEU A 76 19.63 -18.92 -5.59
N ALA A 77 18.64 -19.20 -6.44
CA ALA A 77 17.22 -19.10 -6.07
C ALA A 77 16.86 -20.10 -4.96
N SER A 78 17.29 -21.37 -5.08
CA SER A 78 17.09 -22.38 -4.04
C SER A 78 17.81 -22.04 -2.75
N ALA A 79 19.07 -21.59 -2.83
CA ALA A 79 19.83 -21.16 -1.65
C ALA A 79 19.19 -19.96 -0.96
N TRP A 80 18.65 -18.99 -1.72
CA TRP A 80 17.93 -17.84 -1.19
C TRP A 80 16.65 -18.26 -0.45
N ALA A 81 15.87 -19.16 -1.03
CA ALA A 81 14.67 -19.72 -0.40
C ALA A 81 14.99 -20.45 0.92
N VAL A 82 15.99 -21.33 0.91
CA VAL A 82 16.41 -22.09 2.09
C VAL A 82 17.02 -21.18 3.16
N LEU A 83 17.88 -20.23 2.77
CA LEU A 83 18.48 -19.27 3.69
C LEU A 83 17.42 -18.41 4.38
N GLY A 84 16.36 -18.02 3.67
CA GLY A 84 15.24 -17.32 4.28
C GLY A 84 14.59 -18.13 5.40
N MET A 85 14.32 -19.42 5.16
CA MET A 85 13.72 -20.29 6.18
C MET A 85 14.65 -20.54 7.37
N VAL A 86 15.92 -20.86 7.11
CA VAL A 86 16.89 -21.10 8.19
C VAL A 86 17.15 -19.82 8.97
N GLY A 87 17.39 -18.71 8.27
CA GLY A 87 17.74 -17.44 8.89
C GLY A 87 16.61 -16.82 9.68
N PHE A 88 15.37 -16.90 9.21
CA PHE A 88 14.28 -16.10 9.78
C PHE A 88 13.15 -16.92 10.43
N ALA A 89 12.96 -18.18 10.06
CA ALA A 89 11.94 -19.05 10.64
C ALA A 89 12.51 -20.09 11.63
N ALA A 90 13.72 -20.60 11.39
CA ALA A 90 14.36 -21.61 12.25
C ALA A 90 15.06 -21.03 13.47
N ILE A 91 15.32 -19.72 13.50
CA ILE A 91 15.86 -19.03 14.68
C ILE A 91 14.69 -18.58 15.57
N ASP A 92 14.73 -18.95 16.84
CA ASP A 92 13.85 -18.36 17.84
C ASP A 92 14.39 -16.97 18.24
N TRP A 93 13.93 -15.96 17.52
CA TRP A 93 14.32 -14.58 17.72
C TRP A 93 13.90 -14.02 19.09
N ARG A 94 12.90 -14.62 19.76
CA ARG A 94 12.50 -14.22 21.11
C ARG A 94 13.55 -14.67 22.12
N GLN A 95 14.02 -15.90 21.99
CA GLN A 95 15.11 -16.43 22.81
C GLN A 95 16.43 -15.69 22.53
N LEU A 96 16.72 -15.39 21.27
CA LEU A 96 17.93 -14.65 20.90
C LEU A 96 17.97 -13.21 21.46
N ALA A 97 16.81 -12.56 21.53
CA ALA A 97 16.69 -11.20 22.05
C ALA A 97 16.47 -11.15 23.58
N ALA A 98 16.27 -12.30 24.23
CA ALA A 98 16.06 -12.35 25.67
C ALA A 98 17.37 -11.98 26.42
N PRO A 99 17.29 -11.18 27.50
CA PRO A 99 18.46 -10.87 28.34
C PRO A 99 19.13 -12.13 28.89
N GLU A 100 18.31 -13.13 29.24
CA GLU A 100 18.74 -14.47 29.64
C GLU A 100 17.95 -15.52 28.84
N PRO A 101 18.53 -16.07 27.75
CA PRO A 101 17.88 -17.12 26.96
C PRO A 101 17.73 -18.38 27.80
N THR A 102 16.49 -18.85 27.99
CA THR A 102 16.19 -20.07 28.77
C THR A 102 15.79 -21.25 27.87
N GLY A 103 15.50 -20.99 26.59
CA GLY A 103 15.10 -21.99 25.61
C GLY A 103 16.14 -22.23 24.51
N ALA A 104 15.84 -23.20 23.63
CA ALA A 104 16.65 -23.45 22.46
C ALA A 104 16.59 -22.26 21.48
N LEU A 105 17.75 -21.84 20.97
CA LEU A 105 17.84 -20.78 19.95
C LEU A 105 17.30 -21.23 18.58
N LEU A 106 17.19 -22.54 18.36
CA LEU A 106 16.63 -23.11 17.14
C LEU A 106 15.20 -23.60 17.40
N ALA A 107 14.26 -23.05 16.66
CA ALA A 107 12.88 -23.49 16.64
C ALA A 107 12.76 -24.77 15.78
N PRO A 108 12.39 -25.93 16.35
CA PRO A 108 12.28 -27.18 15.59
C PRO A 108 11.34 -27.07 14.40
N THR A 109 10.20 -26.37 14.58
CA THR A 109 9.22 -26.09 13.52
C THR A 109 9.84 -25.34 12.34
N GLY A 110 10.70 -24.37 12.60
CA GLY A 110 11.39 -23.64 11.53
C GLY A 110 12.49 -24.46 10.86
N ILE A 111 13.18 -25.36 11.58
CA ILE A 111 14.10 -26.34 10.95
C ILE A 111 13.31 -27.26 10.01
N PHE A 112 12.19 -27.82 10.47
CA PHE A 112 11.33 -28.67 9.63
C PHE A 112 10.83 -27.92 8.39
N ALA A 113 10.45 -26.64 8.56
CA ALA A 113 10.04 -25.80 7.44
C ALA A 113 11.20 -25.55 6.45
N ALA A 114 12.42 -25.34 6.93
CA ALA A 114 13.60 -25.20 6.07
C ALA A 114 13.91 -26.49 5.30
N LEU A 115 13.83 -27.66 5.96
CA LEU A 115 13.99 -28.96 5.31
C LEU A 115 12.88 -29.22 4.29
N ALA A 116 11.63 -28.86 4.60
CA ALA A 116 10.51 -28.96 3.66
C ALA A 116 10.74 -28.08 2.43
N VAL A 117 11.19 -26.83 2.60
CA VAL A 117 11.54 -25.95 1.47
C VAL A 117 12.70 -26.50 0.65
N ALA A 118 13.74 -27.06 1.30
CA ALA A 118 14.84 -27.71 0.61
C ALA A 118 14.36 -28.92 -0.21
N ALA A 119 13.46 -29.75 0.35
CA ALA A 119 12.85 -30.87 -0.33
C ALA A 119 12.01 -30.41 -1.54
N VAL A 120 11.19 -29.36 -1.38
CA VAL A 120 10.42 -28.75 -2.48
C VAL A 120 11.35 -28.23 -3.58
N CYS A 121 12.47 -27.58 -3.22
CA CYS A 121 13.47 -27.15 -4.19
C CYS A 121 14.10 -28.34 -4.93
N GLY A 122 14.38 -29.45 -4.22
CA GLY A 122 14.89 -30.68 -4.81
C GLY A 122 13.91 -31.32 -5.79
N VAL A 123 12.63 -31.39 -5.42
CA VAL A 123 11.55 -31.84 -6.31
C VAL A 123 11.43 -30.92 -7.51
N ALA A 124 11.38 -29.61 -7.31
CA ALA A 124 11.33 -28.63 -8.40
C ALA A 124 12.52 -28.79 -9.35
N ALA A 125 13.74 -29.03 -8.84
CA ALA A 125 14.93 -29.30 -9.64
C ALA A 125 14.82 -30.62 -10.44
N ALA A 126 14.20 -31.66 -9.86
CA ALA A 126 13.97 -32.93 -10.56
C ALA A 126 12.95 -32.79 -11.72
N PHE A 127 11.93 -31.94 -11.54
CA PHE A 127 10.92 -31.65 -12.58
C PHE A 127 11.34 -30.53 -13.54
N TYR A 128 12.39 -29.76 -13.22
CA TYR A 128 12.83 -28.61 -13.99
C TYR A 128 13.12 -28.94 -15.45
N THR A 129 13.81 -30.05 -15.73
CA THR A 129 14.15 -30.45 -17.11
C THR A 129 12.90 -30.72 -17.94
N ARG A 130 11.91 -31.40 -17.35
CA ARG A 130 10.60 -31.65 -17.99
C ARG A 130 9.85 -30.36 -18.23
N PHE A 131 9.84 -29.46 -17.26
CA PHE A 131 9.17 -28.16 -17.37
C PHE A 131 9.85 -27.25 -18.43
N ALA A 132 11.18 -27.23 -18.48
CA ALA A 132 11.95 -26.47 -19.46
C ALA A 132 11.78 -27.00 -20.89
N ALA A 133 11.56 -28.31 -21.04
CA ALA A 133 11.29 -28.96 -22.33
C ALA A 133 9.88 -28.71 -22.89
N LEU A 134 8.98 -28.09 -22.13
CA LEU A 134 7.64 -27.74 -22.64
C LEU A 134 7.75 -26.73 -23.81
N PRO A 135 6.82 -26.78 -24.80
CA PRO A 135 6.74 -25.78 -25.86
C PRO A 135 6.65 -24.37 -25.28
N GLU A 136 7.32 -23.40 -25.91
CA GLU A 136 7.44 -22.03 -25.38
C GLU A 136 6.10 -21.41 -24.96
N PRO A 137 5.01 -21.45 -25.78
CA PRO A 137 3.73 -20.87 -25.38
C PRO A 137 3.15 -21.52 -24.10
N THR A 138 3.23 -22.85 -24.01
CA THR A 138 2.72 -23.62 -22.86
C THR A 138 3.55 -23.32 -21.62
N ARG A 139 4.89 -23.33 -21.75
CA ARG A 139 5.82 -23.06 -20.66
C ARG A 139 5.63 -21.64 -20.10
N ARG A 140 5.57 -20.63 -20.97
CA ARG A 140 5.36 -19.23 -20.57
C ARG A 140 4.07 -19.05 -19.80
N ARG A 141 2.99 -19.65 -20.30
CA ARG A 141 1.67 -19.58 -19.65
C ARG A 141 1.67 -20.34 -18.31
N ALA A 142 2.26 -21.53 -18.26
CA ALA A 142 2.34 -22.32 -17.04
C ALA A 142 3.18 -21.62 -15.95
N ALA A 143 4.33 -21.03 -16.31
CA ALA A 143 5.18 -20.29 -15.39
C ALA A 143 4.48 -19.02 -14.86
N LEU A 144 3.76 -18.29 -15.72
CA LEU A 144 2.94 -17.16 -15.27
C LEU A 144 1.83 -17.62 -14.30
N ILE A 145 1.07 -18.66 -14.65
CA ILE A 145 0.00 -19.18 -13.78
C ILE A 145 0.57 -19.63 -12.44
N ALA A 146 1.72 -20.30 -12.43
CA ALA A 146 2.39 -20.73 -11.21
C ALA A 146 2.74 -19.52 -10.32
N SER A 147 3.37 -18.47 -10.87
CA SER A 147 3.65 -17.21 -10.15
C SER A 147 2.39 -16.60 -9.57
N LEU A 148 1.34 -16.41 -10.38
CA LEU A 148 0.08 -15.83 -9.92
C LEU A 148 -0.61 -16.67 -8.84
N VAL A 149 -0.57 -18.00 -8.94
CA VAL A 149 -1.15 -18.89 -7.93
C VAL A 149 -0.39 -18.81 -6.62
N VAL A 150 0.93 -18.74 -6.64
CA VAL A 150 1.74 -18.58 -5.42
C VAL A 150 1.51 -17.21 -4.79
N ASP A 151 1.57 -16.13 -5.58
CA ASP A 151 1.35 -14.76 -5.12
C ASP A 151 -0.04 -14.56 -4.52
N LEU A 152 -1.09 -14.96 -5.25
CA LEU A 152 -2.46 -14.87 -4.78
C LEU A 152 -2.76 -15.88 -3.67
N GLY A 153 -2.05 -17.02 -3.63
CA GLY A 153 -2.16 -18.00 -2.56
C GLY A 153 -1.61 -17.47 -1.24
N VAL A 154 -0.44 -16.83 -1.26
CA VAL A 154 0.14 -16.15 -0.09
C VAL A 154 -0.80 -15.04 0.39
N LEU A 155 -1.26 -14.17 -0.52
CA LEU A 155 -2.19 -13.11 -0.17
C LEU A 155 -3.53 -13.67 0.35
N GLY A 156 -4.05 -14.71 -0.30
CA GLY A 156 -5.23 -15.50 0.07
C GLY A 156 -5.18 -15.98 1.50
N PHE A 157 -4.11 -16.70 1.84
CA PHE A 157 -3.89 -17.31 3.13
C PHE A 157 -3.72 -16.26 4.24
N PHE A 158 -2.80 -15.30 4.07
CA PHE A 158 -2.51 -14.35 5.14
C PHE A 158 -3.58 -13.28 5.34
N LYS A 159 -4.29 -12.88 4.27
CA LYS A 159 -5.27 -11.78 4.36
C LYS A 159 -6.71 -12.26 4.54
N TYR A 160 -7.11 -13.35 3.89
CA TYR A 160 -8.53 -13.69 3.79
C TYR A 160 -8.93 -15.00 4.48
N PHE A 161 -7.97 -15.81 4.95
CA PHE A 161 -8.28 -17.08 5.60
C PHE A 161 -9.26 -16.92 6.77
N ASN A 162 -8.95 -16.01 7.71
CA ASN A 162 -9.80 -15.77 8.88
C ASN A 162 -11.21 -15.28 8.50
N PHE A 163 -11.31 -14.38 7.51
CA PHE A 163 -12.58 -13.86 7.04
C PHE A 163 -13.47 -14.94 6.41
N PHE A 164 -12.92 -15.76 5.52
CA PHE A 164 -13.67 -16.83 4.88
C PHE A 164 -14.00 -17.97 5.85
N ALA A 165 -13.07 -18.34 6.74
CA ALA A 165 -13.31 -19.33 7.78
C ALA A 165 -14.45 -18.88 8.71
N GLY A 166 -14.39 -17.64 9.21
CA GLY A 166 -15.43 -17.08 10.09
C GLY A 166 -16.78 -16.93 9.40
N SER A 167 -16.81 -16.50 8.12
CA SER A 167 -18.05 -16.41 7.35
C SER A 167 -18.67 -17.78 7.08
N PHE A 168 -17.85 -18.80 6.82
CA PHE A 168 -18.32 -20.17 6.62
C PHE A 168 -18.84 -20.80 7.91
N GLU A 169 -18.18 -20.54 9.04
CA GLU A 169 -18.64 -20.94 10.37
C GLU A 169 -20.01 -20.33 10.69
N GLN A 170 -20.18 -19.02 10.50
CA GLN A 170 -21.47 -18.34 10.68
C GLN A 170 -22.57 -18.95 9.79
N LEU A 171 -22.24 -19.27 8.54
CA LEU A 171 -23.17 -19.92 7.63
C LEU A 171 -23.58 -21.32 8.15
N LEU A 172 -22.62 -22.15 8.57
CA LEU A 172 -22.90 -23.49 9.10
C LEU A 172 -23.75 -23.43 10.38
N ASN A 173 -23.41 -22.52 11.30
CA ASN A 173 -24.19 -22.29 12.51
C ASN A 173 -25.62 -21.83 12.18
N SER A 174 -25.80 -20.96 11.18
CA SER A 174 -27.13 -20.54 10.72
C SER A 174 -27.96 -21.67 10.09
N LEU A 175 -27.30 -22.70 9.56
CA LEU A 175 -27.91 -23.91 9.03
C LEU A 175 -28.10 -25.01 10.09
N GLY A 176 -27.76 -24.73 11.36
CA GLY A 176 -27.91 -25.65 12.49
C GLY A 176 -26.78 -26.67 12.67
N PHE A 177 -25.65 -26.51 11.97
CA PHE A 177 -24.44 -27.32 12.18
C PHE A 177 -23.52 -26.63 13.18
N GLU A 178 -23.16 -27.31 14.28
CA GLU A 178 -22.13 -26.82 15.22
C GLU A 178 -20.74 -26.95 14.58
N ALA A 179 -20.30 -25.91 13.89
CA ALA A 179 -18.96 -25.84 13.35
C ALA A 179 -17.96 -25.49 14.46
N SER A 180 -16.89 -26.28 14.61
CA SER A 180 -15.82 -25.99 15.57
C SER A 180 -14.92 -24.86 15.08
N HIS A 181 -14.38 -24.07 16.03
CA HIS A 181 -13.50 -22.93 15.79
C HIS A 181 -12.10 -23.35 15.31
N TRP A 182 -11.94 -23.66 14.02
CA TRP A 182 -10.62 -23.86 13.40
C TRP A 182 -10.04 -22.53 12.91
N HIS A 183 -9.83 -21.57 13.81
CA HIS A 183 -9.11 -20.33 13.47
C HIS A 183 -7.62 -20.53 13.73
N LEU A 184 -6.86 -20.66 12.65
CA LEU A 184 -5.44 -20.36 12.69
C LEU A 184 -5.38 -18.84 12.80
N ASP A 185 -5.12 -18.25 13.95
CA ASP A 185 -5.03 -16.78 14.10
C ASP A 185 -3.80 -16.23 13.35
N VAL A 186 -3.90 -16.21 12.01
CA VAL A 186 -2.81 -15.86 11.11
C VAL A 186 -2.50 -14.38 11.26
N VAL A 187 -1.27 -14.09 11.69
CA VAL A 187 -0.76 -12.71 11.75
C VAL A 187 -0.48 -12.21 10.32
N LEU A 188 -1.13 -11.11 9.93
CA LEU A 188 -0.96 -10.49 8.63
C LEU A 188 0.44 -9.85 8.51
N PRO A 189 1.28 -10.26 7.53
CA PRO A 189 2.55 -9.61 7.28
C PRO A 189 2.32 -8.21 6.72
N VAL A 190 2.93 -7.20 7.34
CA VAL A 190 2.88 -5.84 6.80
C VAL A 190 3.49 -5.79 5.40
N GLY A 191 2.84 -5.04 4.51
CA GLY A 191 3.30 -4.88 3.12
C GLY A 191 3.02 -6.08 2.19
N VAL A 192 2.44 -7.19 2.67
CA VAL A 192 2.17 -8.39 1.82
C VAL A 192 1.40 -8.05 0.56
N SER A 193 0.36 -7.24 0.69
CA SER A 193 -0.43 -6.81 -0.46
C SER A 193 0.38 -5.99 -1.48
N PHE A 194 1.33 -5.17 -1.01
CA PHE A 194 2.12 -4.28 -1.86
C PHE A 194 3.18 -5.05 -2.65
N TYR A 195 4.02 -5.84 -1.96
CA TYR A 195 5.08 -6.58 -2.64
C TYR A 195 4.52 -7.71 -3.51
N THR A 196 3.38 -8.32 -3.16
CA THR A 196 2.69 -9.28 -4.04
C THR A 196 2.21 -8.62 -5.34
N PHE A 197 1.62 -7.43 -5.28
CA PHE A 197 1.21 -6.71 -6.51
C PHE A 197 2.39 -6.30 -7.37
N GLN A 198 3.51 -5.96 -6.74
CA GLN A 198 4.75 -5.63 -7.40
C GLN A 198 5.37 -6.85 -8.10
N ALA A 199 5.44 -8.00 -7.41
CA ALA A 199 5.94 -9.27 -7.96
C ALA A 199 5.09 -9.77 -9.14
N MET A 200 3.75 -9.77 -8.99
CA MET A 200 2.84 -10.08 -10.09
C MET A 200 3.01 -9.14 -11.28
N SER A 201 3.17 -7.83 -11.04
CA SER A 201 3.36 -6.87 -12.14
C SER A 201 4.60 -7.21 -12.98
N TYR A 202 5.67 -7.67 -12.34
CA TYR A 202 6.90 -8.09 -13.00
C TYR A 202 6.68 -9.33 -13.87
N THR A 203 6.12 -10.41 -13.33
CA THR A 203 5.92 -11.66 -14.09
C THR A 203 4.91 -11.48 -15.22
N ILE A 204 3.87 -10.68 -15.01
CA ILE A 204 2.90 -10.32 -16.06
C ILE A 204 3.55 -9.49 -17.17
N ASP A 205 4.35 -8.46 -16.84
CA ASP A 205 4.97 -7.61 -17.86
C ASP A 205 6.08 -8.33 -18.63
N VAL A 206 6.81 -9.26 -17.99
CA VAL A 206 7.73 -10.17 -18.68
C VAL A 206 6.97 -11.09 -19.63
N TYR A 207 5.85 -11.68 -19.18
CA TYR A 207 5.01 -12.52 -20.04
C TYR A 207 4.46 -11.77 -21.26
N ARG A 208 4.05 -10.50 -21.06
CA ARG A 208 3.59 -9.58 -22.11
C ARG A 208 4.72 -9.04 -23.01
N GLY A 209 5.98 -9.36 -22.73
CA GLY A 209 7.14 -8.89 -23.50
C GLY A 209 7.44 -7.40 -23.35
N ARG A 210 6.97 -6.75 -22.28
CA ARG A 210 7.23 -5.33 -21.99
C ARG A 210 8.55 -5.09 -21.27
N LEU A 211 9.07 -6.13 -20.62
CA LEU A 211 10.31 -6.12 -19.84
C LEU A 211 11.01 -7.46 -20.02
N ARG A 212 12.34 -7.48 -20.03
CA ARG A 212 13.13 -8.72 -19.97
C ARG A 212 13.36 -9.13 -18.52
N ALA A 213 13.48 -10.42 -18.25
CA ALA A 213 13.74 -10.89 -16.91
C ALA A 213 15.17 -10.49 -16.47
N THR A 214 15.29 -9.91 -15.27
CA THR A 214 16.60 -9.55 -14.72
C THR A 214 17.45 -10.81 -14.51
N PRO A 215 18.73 -10.82 -14.92
CA PRO A 215 19.59 -11.96 -14.71
C PRO A 215 20.04 -12.10 -13.25
N SER A 216 19.90 -11.06 -12.43
CA SER A 216 20.46 -10.96 -11.09
C SER A 216 19.37 -11.11 -10.02
N LEU A 217 19.48 -12.15 -9.20
CA LEU A 217 18.57 -12.37 -8.08
C LEU A 217 18.65 -11.24 -7.05
N ALA A 218 19.85 -10.68 -6.82
CA ALA A 218 20.04 -9.59 -5.85
C ALA A 218 19.34 -8.30 -6.30
N ASP A 219 19.37 -7.98 -7.59
CA ASP A 219 18.67 -6.79 -8.11
C ASP A 219 17.15 -6.99 -8.07
N PHE A 220 16.67 -8.21 -8.33
CA PHE A 220 15.25 -8.54 -8.16
C PHE A 220 14.80 -8.46 -6.70
N ALA A 221 15.59 -9.03 -5.78
CA ALA A 221 15.34 -8.97 -4.34
C ALA A 221 15.33 -7.52 -3.84
N LEU A 222 16.26 -6.69 -4.32
CA LEU A 222 16.27 -5.26 -3.99
C LEU A 222 15.02 -4.56 -4.53
N PHE A 223 14.60 -4.86 -5.75
CA PHE A 223 13.36 -4.32 -6.32
C PHE A 223 12.16 -4.65 -5.44
N VAL A 224 11.96 -5.92 -5.06
CA VAL A 224 10.83 -6.34 -4.22
C VAL A 224 10.92 -5.73 -2.82
N SER A 225 12.10 -5.71 -2.21
CA SER A 225 12.28 -5.30 -0.81
C SER A 225 12.55 -3.80 -0.61
N PHE A 226 12.67 -2.98 -1.66
CA PHE A 226 13.16 -1.60 -1.58
C PHE A 226 12.48 -0.79 -0.46
N PHE A 227 13.23 -0.49 0.62
CA PHE A 227 12.67 0.01 1.88
C PHE A 227 11.79 1.26 1.77
N PRO A 228 12.07 2.24 0.90
CA PRO A 228 11.23 3.43 0.83
C PRO A 228 9.80 3.09 0.45
N GLN A 229 9.56 2.02 -0.30
CA GLN A 229 8.21 1.63 -0.72
C GLN A 229 7.60 0.43 0.02
N LEU A 230 8.43 -0.46 0.54
CA LEU A 230 8.04 -1.83 0.92
C LEU A 230 6.81 -1.93 1.83
N VAL A 231 6.69 -1.01 2.78
CA VAL A 231 5.70 -1.09 3.87
C VAL A 231 4.44 -0.28 3.58
N ALA A 232 4.57 0.90 2.98
CA ALA A 232 3.46 1.83 2.77
C ALA A 232 3.71 2.89 1.66
N GLY A 233 4.66 2.64 0.76
CA GLY A 233 4.90 3.54 -0.37
C GLY A 233 4.03 3.22 -1.59
N PRO A 234 4.25 3.94 -2.71
CA PRO A 234 3.56 3.65 -3.95
C PRO A 234 3.81 2.21 -4.43
N ILE A 235 2.77 1.58 -5.02
CA ILE A 235 2.91 0.30 -5.71
C ILE A 235 3.65 0.53 -7.03
N GLU A 236 4.98 0.39 -7.01
CA GLU A 236 5.81 0.54 -8.20
C GLU A 236 5.66 -0.61 -9.19
N ARG A 237 5.97 -0.30 -10.45
CA ARG A 237 6.06 -1.30 -11.51
C ARG A 237 7.51 -1.62 -11.82
N ALA A 238 7.75 -2.88 -12.16
CA ALA A 238 9.09 -3.32 -12.55
C ALA A 238 9.62 -2.58 -13.78
N THR A 239 8.75 -2.18 -14.71
CA THR A 239 9.13 -1.40 -15.89
C THR A 239 9.71 -0.01 -15.56
N HIS A 240 9.45 0.51 -14.36
CA HIS A 240 9.95 1.81 -13.92
C HIS A 240 11.07 1.69 -12.88
N LEU A 241 10.81 0.99 -11.76
CA LEU A 241 11.74 0.94 -10.63
C LEU A 241 12.97 0.05 -10.90
N LEU A 242 12.80 -1.11 -11.54
CA LEU A 242 13.91 -2.05 -11.73
C LEU A 242 15.04 -1.44 -12.59
N PRO A 243 14.77 -0.76 -13.73
CA PRO A 243 15.80 -0.02 -14.46
C PRO A 243 16.47 1.07 -13.61
N ALA A 244 15.73 1.79 -12.75
CA ALA A 244 16.29 2.82 -11.87
C ALA A 244 17.24 2.25 -10.80
N LEU A 245 17.04 0.98 -10.40
CA LEU A 245 17.92 0.26 -9.47
C LEU A 245 19.13 -0.36 -10.16
N VAL A 246 18.98 -0.84 -11.40
CA VAL A 246 20.06 -1.51 -12.14
C VAL A 246 21.02 -0.50 -12.79
N ASN A 247 20.51 0.63 -13.28
CA ASN A 247 21.33 1.65 -13.91
C ASN A 247 22.06 2.51 -12.87
N THR A 248 23.16 3.12 -13.29
CA THR A 248 23.92 4.06 -12.44
C THR A 248 23.06 5.28 -12.09
N ARG A 249 23.07 5.64 -10.81
CA ARG A 249 22.26 6.75 -10.28
C ARG A 249 23.14 7.98 -10.06
N SER A 250 22.57 9.15 -10.29
CA SER A 250 23.20 10.44 -9.94
C SER A 250 22.35 11.14 -8.89
N VAL A 251 22.94 11.39 -7.72
CA VAL A 251 22.27 12.15 -6.65
C VAL A 251 22.57 13.62 -6.87
N ARG A 252 21.58 14.36 -7.36
CA ARG A 252 21.70 15.81 -7.52
C ARG A 252 21.17 16.55 -6.30
N LEU A 253 21.72 17.73 -6.04
CA LEU A 253 21.28 18.57 -4.92
C LEU A 253 19.82 19.01 -5.07
N ASP A 254 19.38 19.38 -6.29
CA ASP A 254 17.99 19.76 -6.57
C ASP A 254 17.00 18.63 -6.25
N GLN A 255 17.40 17.38 -6.55
CA GLN A 255 16.58 16.21 -6.27
C GLN A 255 16.55 15.92 -4.77
N SER A 256 17.70 16.08 -4.09
CA SER A 256 17.81 15.88 -2.65
C SER A 256 16.97 16.90 -1.87
N LEU A 257 17.02 18.18 -2.24
CA LEU A 257 16.21 19.24 -1.62
C LEU A 257 14.71 19.01 -1.83
N ARG A 258 14.30 18.56 -3.03
CA ARG A 258 12.91 18.14 -3.28
C ARG A 258 12.53 16.91 -2.46
N GLY A 259 13.46 15.99 -2.23
CA GLY A 259 13.27 14.84 -1.35
C GLY A 259 13.02 15.26 0.10
N LEU A 260 13.86 16.15 0.64
CA LEU A 260 13.70 16.72 1.97
C LEU A 260 12.38 17.48 2.13
N HIS A 261 11.96 18.23 1.10
CA HIS A 261 10.66 18.89 1.10
C HIS A 261 9.51 17.89 1.22
N LEU A 262 9.53 16.79 0.47
CA LEU A 262 8.50 15.75 0.56
C LEU A 262 8.50 15.05 1.93
N ILE A 263 9.68 14.78 2.51
CA ILE A 263 9.79 14.21 3.86
C ILE A 263 9.17 15.18 4.88
N LEU A 264 9.51 16.47 4.83
CA LEU A 264 8.96 17.49 5.72
C LEU A 264 7.43 17.61 5.57
N LEU A 265 6.93 17.69 4.34
CA LEU A 265 5.50 17.75 4.05
C LEU A 265 4.76 16.50 4.54
N GLY A 266 5.38 15.33 4.38
CA GLY A 266 4.83 14.07 4.88
C GLY A 266 4.78 14.03 6.40
N LEU A 267 5.87 14.37 7.09
CA LEU A 267 5.88 14.47 8.56
C LEU A 267 4.85 15.49 9.08
N PHE A 268 4.71 16.64 8.41
CA PHE A 268 3.69 17.63 8.74
C PHE A 268 2.27 17.05 8.64
N LYS A 269 1.94 16.38 7.52
CA LYS A 269 0.64 15.74 7.35
C LYS A 269 0.39 14.62 8.36
N LYS A 270 1.39 13.77 8.66
CA LYS A 270 1.24 12.64 9.57
C LYS A 270 1.15 13.09 11.03
N VAL A 271 2.18 13.78 11.51
CA VAL A 271 2.37 14.08 12.94
C VAL A 271 1.41 15.16 13.40
N ALA A 272 1.26 16.25 12.65
CA ALA A 272 0.44 17.37 13.08
C ALA A 272 -1.04 17.20 12.74
N ILE A 273 -1.37 16.74 11.53
CA ILE A 273 -2.76 16.71 11.05
C ILE A 273 -3.40 15.36 11.30
N ALA A 274 -2.88 14.28 10.70
CA ALA A 274 -3.52 12.96 10.77
C ALA A 274 -3.62 12.43 12.21
N ASN A 275 -2.52 12.43 12.97
CA ASN A 275 -2.56 12.06 14.39
C ASN A 275 -3.41 13.05 15.19
N GLY A 276 -3.38 14.33 14.83
CA GLY A 276 -4.08 15.40 15.55
C GLY A 276 -5.60 15.41 15.39
N VAL A 277 -6.16 14.71 14.39
CA VAL A 277 -7.62 14.52 14.23
C VAL A 277 -8.08 13.10 14.57
N ALA A 278 -7.15 12.16 14.80
CA ALA A 278 -7.46 10.75 14.97
C ALA A 278 -8.40 10.47 16.16
N GLN A 279 -8.11 11.04 17.33
CA GLN A 279 -8.96 10.89 18.52
C GLN A 279 -10.37 11.45 18.31
N SER A 280 -10.51 12.53 17.54
CA SER A 280 -11.83 13.07 17.16
C SER A 280 -12.63 12.04 16.39
N VAL A 281 -12.01 11.41 15.39
CA VAL A 281 -12.65 10.36 14.57
C VAL A 281 -13.01 9.16 15.45
N ASP A 282 -12.06 8.69 16.24
CA ASP A 282 -12.22 7.50 17.07
C ASP A 282 -13.26 7.68 18.18
N SER A 283 -13.42 8.89 18.72
CA SER A 283 -14.45 9.18 19.72
C SER A 283 -15.88 8.94 19.23
N VAL A 284 -16.10 8.91 17.90
CA VAL A 284 -17.41 8.62 17.29
C VAL A 284 -17.42 7.19 16.75
N TYR A 285 -16.45 6.83 15.91
CA TYR A 285 -16.45 5.53 15.24
C TYR A 285 -16.17 4.35 16.18
N ASN A 286 -15.51 4.56 17.32
CA ASN A 286 -15.28 3.51 18.32
C ASN A 286 -16.24 3.63 19.52
N SER A 287 -17.18 4.57 19.49
CA SER A 287 -18.20 4.70 20.54
C SER A 287 -19.30 3.65 20.42
N THR A 288 -19.84 3.23 21.56
CA THR A 288 -21.02 2.35 21.65
C THR A 288 -22.33 3.12 21.81
N HIS A 289 -22.25 4.44 21.97
CA HIS A 289 -23.41 5.31 22.16
C HIS A 289 -23.98 5.78 20.82
N ALA A 290 -25.26 6.14 20.81
CA ALA A 290 -25.90 6.73 19.64
C ALA A 290 -25.27 8.11 19.36
N ALA A 291 -24.56 8.23 18.25
CA ALA A 291 -23.97 9.47 17.80
C ALA A 291 -25.00 10.36 17.10
N GLY A 292 -25.00 11.66 17.40
CA GLY A 292 -25.83 12.64 16.69
C GLY A 292 -25.35 12.87 15.26
N ALA A 293 -26.24 13.35 14.39
CA ALA A 293 -25.96 13.60 12.98
C ALA A 293 -24.78 14.57 12.77
N GLY A 294 -24.65 15.59 13.64
CA GLY A 294 -23.54 16.55 13.60
C GLY A 294 -22.20 15.88 13.92
N ASP A 295 -22.18 15.00 14.93
CA ASP A 295 -20.98 14.25 15.32
C ASP A 295 -20.55 13.28 14.22
N VAL A 296 -21.51 12.53 13.65
CA VAL A 296 -21.25 11.62 12.52
C VAL A 296 -20.71 12.38 11.31
N ALA A 297 -21.32 13.51 10.95
CA ALA A 297 -20.88 14.31 9.81
C ALA A 297 -19.46 14.85 10.02
N LEU A 298 -19.18 15.44 11.18
CA LEU A 298 -17.88 16.00 11.50
C LEU A 298 -16.80 14.92 11.62
N ALA A 299 -17.08 13.80 12.31
CA ALA A 299 -16.15 12.68 12.39
C ALA A 299 -15.84 12.08 11.02
N THR A 300 -16.83 11.99 10.12
CA THR A 300 -16.61 11.48 8.75
C THR A 300 -15.77 12.45 7.92
N LEU A 301 -15.98 13.75 8.07
CA LEU A 301 -15.15 14.77 7.42
C LEU A 301 -13.71 14.74 7.95
N LEU A 302 -13.54 14.64 9.27
CA LEU A 302 -12.21 14.51 9.89
C LEU A 302 -11.54 13.19 9.51
N PHE A 303 -12.31 12.12 9.33
CA PHE A 303 -11.77 10.85 8.83
C PHE A 303 -11.28 10.98 7.38
N ALA A 304 -12.00 11.72 6.51
CA ALA A 304 -11.50 12.04 5.17
C ALA A 304 -10.15 12.77 5.24
N VAL A 305 -10.02 13.75 6.15
CA VAL A 305 -8.73 14.43 6.39
C VAL A 305 -7.67 13.44 6.90
N GLN A 306 -8.01 12.60 7.88
CA GLN A 306 -7.12 11.63 8.50
C GLN A 306 -6.57 10.64 7.46
N ILE A 307 -7.44 9.94 6.74
CA ILE A 307 -7.04 8.92 5.75
C ILE A 307 -6.20 9.52 4.63
N TYR A 308 -6.54 10.72 4.16
CA TYR A 308 -5.75 11.42 3.15
C TYR A 308 -4.39 11.84 3.68
N CYS A 309 -4.34 12.54 4.81
CA CYS A 309 -3.09 13.08 5.35
C CYS A 309 -2.15 11.95 5.77
N ASP A 310 -2.67 10.91 6.41
CA ASP A 310 -1.90 9.74 6.82
C ASP A 310 -1.28 9.04 5.61
N PHE A 311 -2.08 8.68 4.61
CA PHE A 311 -1.56 7.91 3.48
C PHE A 311 -0.70 8.73 2.51
N SER A 312 -1.12 9.97 2.25
CA SER A 312 -0.34 10.91 1.45
C SER A 312 0.99 11.24 2.15
N ALA A 313 1.03 11.28 3.49
CA ALA A 313 2.27 11.45 4.24
C ALA A 313 3.25 10.30 4.06
N TYR A 314 2.82 9.06 4.29
CA TYR A 314 3.67 7.88 4.12
C TYR A 314 4.24 7.79 2.71
N THR A 315 3.40 8.07 1.70
CA THR A 315 3.84 8.10 0.31
C THR A 315 4.85 9.23 0.05
N ASP A 316 4.65 10.43 0.59
CA ASP A 316 5.60 11.53 0.38
C ASP A 316 6.93 11.30 1.10
N ILE A 317 6.93 10.73 2.30
CA ILE A 317 8.17 10.32 2.98
C ILE A 317 8.88 9.23 2.15
N ALA A 318 8.16 8.20 1.70
CA ALA A 318 8.67 7.16 0.80
C ALA A 318 9.36 7.73 -0.45
N ARG A 319 8.64 8.60 -1.17
CA ARG A 319 9.13 9.27 -2.39
C ARG A 319 10.31 10.19 -2.08
N GLY A 320 10.26 10.91 -0.96
CA GLY A 320 11.32 11.81 -0.54
C GLY A 320 12.61 11.06 -0.19
N SER A 321 12.50 9.95 0.55
CA SER A 321 13.62 9.07 0.88
C SER A 321 14.24 8.43 -0.36
N ALA A 322 13.42 7.97 -1.32
CA ALA A 322 13.92 7.46 -2.59
C ALA A 322 14.65 8.54 -3.42
N LYS A 323 14.15 9.79 -3.41
CA LYS A 323 14.80 10.92 -4.08
C LYS A 323 16.20 11.22 -3.53
N LEU A 324 16.41 11.10 -2.23
CA LEU A 324 17.75 11.20 -1.63
C LEU A 324 18.71 10.16 -2.22
N LEU A 325 18.20 9.00 -2.61
CA LEU A 325 18.97 7.91 -3.24
C LEU A 325 19.07 8.06 -4.77
N GLY A 326 18.54 9.13 -5.36
CA GLY A 326 18.54 9.37 -6.80
C GLY A 326 17.47 8.58 -7.56
N ILE A 327 16.44 8.08 -6.87
CA ILE A 327 15.34 7.29 -7.45
C ILE A 327 14.05 8.08 -7.33
N ASP A 328 13.34 8.26 -8.44
CA ASP A 328 12.04 8.91 -8.46
C ASP A 328 10.94 7.86 -8.43
N LEU A 329 10.13 7.86 -7.37
CA LEU A 329 8.93 7.01 -7.26
C LEU A 329 7.68 7.74 -7.76
N ILE A 330 6.70 6.97 -8.25
CA ILE A 330 5.42 7.45 -8.76
C ILE A 330 4.66 8.26 -7.70
N GLU A 331 3.97 9.30 -8.15
CA GLU A 331 3.05 10.06 -7.31
C GLU A 331 1.80 9.24 -7.03
N ASN A 332 1.39 9.16 -5.76
CA ASN A 332 0.21 8.41 -5.36
C ASN A 332 -1.02 9.29 -5.12
N PHE A 333 -0.84 10.59 -4.85
CA PHE A 333 -1.91 11.53 -4.58
C PHE A 333 -1.72 12.86 -5.31
N ARG A 334 -2.81 13.39 -5.89
CA ARG A 334 -2.82 14.68 -6.59
C ARG A 334 -4.08 15.50 -6.26
N GLN A 335 -4.11 16.04 -5.04
CA GLN A 335 -5.20 16.84 -4.47
C GLN A 335 -6.59 16.24 -4.79
N PRO A 336 -6.86 15.00 -4.37
CA PRO A 336 -8.03 14.23 -4.78
C PRO A 336 -9.37 14.86 -4.37
N TYR A 337 -9.41 15.62 -3.28
CA TYR A 337 -10.65 16.26 -2.80
C TYR A 337 -11.08 17.50 -3.59
N PHE A 338 -10.26 17.96 -4.55
CA PHE A 338 -10.68 18.94 -5.55
C PHE A 338 -11.30 18.29 -6.80
N SER A 339 -11.57 16.98 -6.78
CA SER A 339 -12.21 16.29 -7.89
C SER A 339 -13.69 16.66 -7.98
N THR A 340 -14.22 16.71 -9.20
CA THR A 340 -15.62 17.07 -9.45
C THR A 340 -16.49 15.87 -9.84
N ASN A 341 -15.88 14.70 -10.02
CA ASN A 341 -16.53 13.48 -10.47
C ASN A 341 -15.68 12.23 -10.08
N PRO A 342 -16.28 11.03 -10.07
CA PRO A 342 -15.59 9.83 -9.60
C PRO A 342 -14.43 9.37 -10.50
N SER A 343 -14.51 9.59 -11.82
CA SER A 343 -13.39 9.26 -12.72
C SER A 343 -12.15 10.11 -12.43
N GLU A 344 -12.34 11.41 -12.19
CA GLU A 344 -11.28 12.34 -11.81
C GLU A 344 -10.69 11.97 -10.44
N PHE A 345 -11.53 11.63 -9.47
CA PHE A 345 -11.10 11.20 -8.15
C PHE A 345 -10.16 10.00 -8.21
N TRP A 346 -10.52 8.95 -8.93
CA TRP A 346 -9.69 7.75 -9.07
C TRP A 346 -8.41 7.96 -9.89
N ARG A 347 -8.28 9.06 -10.63
CA ARG A 347 -7.01 9.48 -11.26
C ARG A 347 -6.10 10.28 -10.33
N ARG A 348 -6.60 10.71 -9.17
CA ARG A 348 -5.91 11.56 -8.20
C ARG A 348 -5.73 10.90 -6.82
N TRP A 349 -6.53 9.89 -6.51
CA TRP A 349 -6.48 9.09 -5.28
C TRP A 349 -5.78 7.76 -5.53
N HIS A 350 -4.83 7.41 -4.68
CA HIS A 350 -4.07 6.17 -4.72
C HIS A 350 -3.68 5.72 -6.15
N ILE A 351 -3.04 6.62 -6.88
CA ILE A 351 -2.76 6.51 -8.32
C ILE A 351 -2.01 5.21 -8.65
N SER A 352 -1.08 4.78 -7.79
CA SER A 352 -0.33 3.54 -8.03
C SER A 352 -1.26 2.32 -8.07
N LEU A 353 -2.19 2.21 -7.12
CA LEU A 353 -3.17 1.12 -7.07
C LEU A 353 -4.20 1.26 -8.18
N SER A 354 -4.77 2.45 -8.37
CA SER A 354 -5.78 2.71 -9.40
C SER A 354 -5.27 2.35 -10.80
N THR A 355 -4.04 2.75 -11.14
CA THR A 355 -3.44 2.39 -12.42
C THR A 355 -3.08 0.90 -12.49
N TRP A 356 -2.68 0.27 -11.39
CA TRP A 356 -2.43 -1.17 -11.33
C TRP A 356 -3.71 -1.97 -11.61
N LEU A 357 -4.81 -1.68 -10.89
CA LEU A 357 -6.11 -2.31 -11.10
C LEU A 357 -6.59 -2.09 -12.54
N ARG A 358 -6.39 -0.88 -13.09
CA ARG A 358 -6.71 -0.60 -14.49
C ARG A 358 -5.95 -1.52 -15.46
N ASP A 359 -4.63 -1.64 -15.31
CA ASP A 359 -3.76 -2.24 -16.32
C ASP A 359 -3.58 -3.77 -16.18
N TYR A 360 -3.76 -4.31 -14.97
CA TYR A 360 -3.61 -5.73 -14.66
C TYR A 360 -4.94 -6.45 -14.38
N LEU A 361 -6.04 -5.73 -14.12
CA LEU A 361 -7.35 -6.32 -13.89
C LEU A 361 -8.42 -5.83 -14.89
N TYR A 362 -8.72 -4.53 -14.93
CA TYR A 362 -9.82 -3.99 -15.74
C TYR A 362 -9.61 -4.17 -17.25
N ILE A 363 -8.45 -3.80 -17.79
CA ILE A 363 -8.14 -3.95 -19.23
C ILE A 363 -8.15 -5.43 -19.65
N PRO A 364 -7.52 -6.37 -18.90
CA PRO A 364 -7.61 -7.80 -19.20
C PRO A 364 -9.03 -8.39 -19.18
N LEU A 365 -9.94 -7.88 -18.34
CA LEU A 365 -11.36 -8.26 -18.34
C LEU A 365 -12.12 -7.75 -19.58
N GLY A 366 -11.47 -6.98 -20.46
CA GLY A 366 -12.03 -6.38 -21.66
C GLY A 366 -12.12 -4.86 -21.60
N GLY A 367 -11.95 -4.26 -20.42
CA GLY A 367 -12.05 -2.81 -20.22
C GLY A 367 -13.34 -2.23 -20.80
N ASN A 368 -13.20 -1.27 -21.71
CA ASN A 368 -14.29 -0.63 -22.46
C ASN A 368 -14.66 -1.37 -23.78
N ARG A 369 -14.06 -2.53 -24.07
CA ARG A 369 -14.31 -3.26 -25.31
C ARG A 369 -15.61 -4.08 -25.18
N GLY A 370 -16.31 -4.26 -26.30
CA GLY A 370 -17.55 -5.02 -26.36
C GLY A 370 -18.79 -4.20 -26.00
N ARG A 371 -19.81 -4.86 -25.45
CA ARG A 371 -21.11 -4.24 -25.13
C ARG A 371 -21.01 -3.33 -23.89
N GLN A 372 -21.87 -2.33 -23.79
CA GLN A 372 -21.92 -1.44 -22.61
C GLN A 372 -22.11 -2.21 -21.30
N ALA A 373 -22.97 -3.24 -21.28
CA ALA A 373 -23.16 -4.10 -20.12
C ALA A 373 -21.86 -4.78 -19.65
N SER A 374 -21.01 -5.23 -20.58
CA SER A 374 -19.70 -5.80 -20.23
C SER A 374 -18.79 -4.76 -19.58
N THR A 375 -18.83 -3.51 -20.04
CA THR A 375 -18.05 -2.42 -19.45
C THR A 375 -18.47 -2.14 -18.02
N TYR A 376 -19.79 -2.07 -17.75
CA TYR A 376 -20.31 -1.86 -16.40
C TYR A 376 -19.97 -3.02 -15.47
N ARG A 377 -20.10 -4.27 -15.94
CA ARG A 377 -19.67 -5.45 -15.18
C ARG A 377 -18.18 -5.40 -14.85
N ASN A 378 -17.34 -5.07 -15.82
CA ASN A 378 -15.88 -4.99 -15.62
C ASN A 378 -15.52 -3.89 -14.62
N LEU A 379 -16.20 -2.75 -14.66
CA LEU A 379 -16.01 -1.63 -13.74
C LEU A 379 -16.43 -2.00 -12.31
N ALA A 380 -17.61 -2.58 -12.16
CA ALA A 380 -18.12 -3.07 -10.87
C ALA A 380 -17.19 -4.15 -10.28
N ALA A 381 -16.80 -5.14 -11.08
CA ALA A 381 -15.87 -6.19 -10.63
C ALA A 381 -14.51 -5.63 -10.20
N THR A 382 -13.98 -4.65 -10.94
CA THR A 382 -12.70 -4.00 -10.59
C THR A 382 -12.80 -3.28 -9.24
N MET A 383 -13.91 -2.56 -9.00
CA MET A 383 -14.09 -1.83 -7.73
C MET A 383 -14.42 -2.76 -6.56
N LEU A 384 -15.19 -3.83 -6.77
CA LEU A 384 -15.46 -4.85 -5.74
C LEU A 384 -14.18 -5.56 -5.31
N LEU A 385 -13.35 -5.99 -6.27
CA LEU A 385 -12.05 -6.61 -5.98
C LEU A 385 -11.07 -5.59 -5.36
N GLY A 386 -11.12 -4.32 -5.78
CA GLY A 386 -10.37 -3.24 -5.15
C GLY A 386 -10.81 -2.97 -3.70
N GLY A 387 -12.11 -3.05 -3.41
CA GLY A 387 -12.66 -2.99 -2.06
C GLY A 387 -12.14 -4.14 -1.21
N LEU A 388 -12.32 -5.38 -1.68
CA LEU A 388 -11.82 -6.58 -0.99
C LEU A 388 -10.30 -6.53 -0.76
N TRP A 389 -9.55 -5.93 -1.69
CA TRP A 389 -8.11 -5.71 -1.52
C TRP A 389 -7.77 -4.81 -0.33
N HIS A 390 -8.63 -3.87 0.08
CA HIS A 390 -8.35 -3.00 1.22
C HIS A 390 -8.41 -3.75 2.54
N GLY A 391 -9.43 -4.58 2.77
CA GLY A 391 -9.53 -5.40 3.98
C GLY A 391 -10.52 -6.54 3.84
N ALA A 392 -10.41 -7.52 4.73
CA ALA A 392 -11.21 -8.75 4.71
C ALA A 392 -12.48 -8.59 5.58
N ALA A 393 -13.31 -7.60 5.25
CA ALA A 393 -14.56 -7.31 5.94
C ALA A 393 -15.62 -6.76 4.97
N TRP A 394 -16.89 -6.93 5.34
CA TRP A 394 -18.01 -6.61 4.45
C TRP A 394 -18.19 -5.12 4.16
N ASN A 395 -17.79 -4.25 5.08
CA ASN A 395 -17.78 -2.80 4.88
C ASN A 395 -16.88 -2.41 3.67
N PHE A 396 -15.77 -3.12 3.45
CA PHE A 396 -14.92 -2.92 2.26
C PHE A 396 -15.55 -3.43 0.96
N VAL A 397 -16.32 -4.52 1.02
CA VAL A 397 -17.10 -5.01 -0.14
C VAL A 397 -18.19 -4.00 -0.50
N LEU A 398 -18.92 -3.47 0.49
CA LEU A 398 -19.89 -2.40 0.29
C LEU A 398 -19.24 -1.13 -0.28
N TRP A 399 -18.09 -0.75 0.25
CA TRP A 399 -17.32 0.40 -0.24
C TRP A 399 -16.94 0.23 -1.72
N GLY A 400 -16.46 -0.96 -2.10
CA GLY A 400 -16.15 -1.31 -3.48
C GLY A 400 -17.39 -1.26 -4.39
N ALA A 401 -18.52 -1.79 -3.90
CA ALA A 401 -19.80 -1.74 -4.59
C ALA A 401 -20.27 -0.30 -4.80
N PHE A 402 -20.19 0.54 -3.77
CA PHE A 402 -20.53 1.96 -3.80
C PHE A 402 -19.70 2.70 -4.85
N HIS A 403 -18.37 2.55 -4.83
CA HIS A 403 -17.53 3.20 -5.83
C HIS A 403 -17.76 2.66 -7.25
N GLY A 404 -18.05 1.36 -7.40
CA GLY A 404 -18.47 0.78 -8.67
C GLY A 404 -19.77 1.41 -9.18
N ALA A 405 -20.77 1.57 -8.31
CA ALA A 405 -22.06 2.16 -8.66
C ALA A 405 -21.93 3.63 -9.09
N ILE A 406 -21.20 4.47 -8.35
CA ILE A 406 -21.03 5.88 -8.72
C ILE A 406 -20.24 6.04 -10.03
N LEU A 407 -19.26 5.18 -10.31
CA LEU A 407 -18.53 5.18 -11.57
C LEU A 407 -19.42 4.75 -12.74
N CYS A 408 -20.25 3.72 -12.55
CA CYS A 408 -21.24 3.29 -13.53
C CYS A 408 -22.27 4.42 -13.81
N ALA A 409 -22.81 5.03 -12.77
CA ALA A 409 -23.76 6.14 -12.89
C ALA A 409 -23.15 7.35 -13.60
N HIS A 410 -21.92 7.73 -13.24
CA HIS A 410 -21.20 8.81 -13.90
C HIS A 410 -20.93 8.51 -15.38
N ARG A 411 -20.51 7.28 -15.71
CA ARG A 411 -20.30 6.85 -17.10
C ARG A 411 -21.59 6.91 -17.92
N PHE A 412 -22.71 6.47 -17.35
CA PHE A 412 -24.02 6.56 -17.98
C PHE A 412 -24.41 8.00 -18.26
N ALA A 413 -24.33 8.88 -17.26
CA ALA A 413 -24.69 10.29 -17.38
C ALA A 413 -23.78 11.08 -18.34
N SER A 414 -22.49 10.72 -18.42
CA SER A 414 -21.50 11.41 -19.25
C SER A 414 -21.34 10.84 -20.66
N GLY A 415 -22.03 9.73 -20.98
CA GLY A 415 -21.80 9.00 -22.23
C GLY A 415 -20.35 8.51 -22.39
N GLY A 416 -19.63 8.36 -21.28
CA GLY A 416 -18.21 7.97 -21.26
C GLY A 416 -17.23 9.07 -21.68
N ARG A 417 -17.64 10.34 -21.75
CA ARG A 417 -16.77 11.49 -22.03
C ARG A 417 -16.51 12.28 -20.77
N GLU A 418 -15.30 12.80 -20.60
CA GLU A 418 -15.02 13.70 -19.47
C GLU A 418 -15.71 15.05 -19.70
N PRO A 419 -16.54 15.53 -18.77
CA PRO A 419 -17.20 16.82 -18.91
C PRO A 419 -16.16 17.96 -18.90
N ALA A 420 -16.34 18.96 -19.76
CA ALA A 420 -15.51 20.16 -19.76
C ALA A 420 -15.62 20.89 -18.40
N ARG A 421 -14.50 21.45 -17.93
CA ARG A 421 -14.51 22.36 -16.77
C ARG A 421 -15.37 23.57 -17.15
N GLY A 422 -16.43 23.82 -16.39
CA GLY A 422 -17.42 24.85 -16.71
C GLY A 422 -17.87 25.62 -15.46
N ALA A 423 -18.77 26.58 -15.66
CA ALA A 423 -19.23 27.49 -14.61
C ALA A 423 -19.84 26.79 -13.38
N TRP A 424 -20.24 25.52 -13.47
CA TRP A 424 -20.84 24.74 -12.38
C TRP A 424 -19.83 23.98 -11.51
N THR A 425 -18.52 24.13 -11.74
CA THR A 425 -17.47 23.44 -10.98
C THR A 425 -17.55 23.71 -9.47
N TRP A 426 -17.91 24.93 -9.06
CA TRP A 426 -18.03 25.31 -7.65
C TRP A 426 -19.20 24.63 -6.93
N LEU A 427 -20.22 24.15 -7.67
CA LEU A 427 -21.32 23.34 -7.10
C LEU A 427 -20.99 21.84 -7.11
N LYS A 428 -20.31 21.36 -8.17
CA LYS A 428 -19.96 19.95 -8.31
C LYS A 428 -18.94 19.47 -7.26
N LEU A 429 -17.97 20.32 -6.92
CA LEU A 429 -16.91 19.98 -5.97
C LEU A 429 -17.45 19.64 -4.58
N PRO A 430 -18.20 20.51 -3.87
CA PRO A 430 -18.72 20.18 -2.53
C PRO A 430 -19.69 19.00 -2.56
N LEU A 431 -20.52 18.88 -3.61
CA LEU A 431 -21.44 17.75 -3.76
C LEU A 431 -20.68 16.42 -3.91
N PHE A 432 -19.69 16.38 -4.80
CA PHE A 432 -18.90 15.16 -5.01
C PHE A 432 -18.01 14.85 -3.80
N PHE A 433 -17.51 15.87 -3.09
CA PHE A 433 -16.80 15.68 -1.84
C PHE A 433 -17.71 15.04 -0.77
N ALA A 434 -18.97 15.47 -0.65
CA ALA A 434 -19.94 14.83 0.25
C ALA A 434 -20.21 13.36 -0.10
N ILE A 435 -20.34 13.04 -1.39
CA ILE A 435 -20.45 11.64 -1.88
C ILE A 435 -19.20 10.84 -1.50
N THR A 436 -18.02 11.45 -1.62
CA THR A 436 -16.74 10.83 -1.25
C THR A 436 -16.68 10.57 0.26
N CYS A 437 -17.15 11.51 1.09
CA CYS A 437 -17.26 11.33 2.54
C CYS A 437 -18.19 10.18 2.92
N TYR A 438 -19.31 9.98 2.22
CA TYR A 438 -20.16 8.81 2.45
C TYR A 438 -19.42 7.49 2.14
N GLY A 439 -18.61 7.47 1.08
CA GLY A 439 -17.67 6.36 0.83
C GLY A 439 -16.75 6.15 2.04
N TRP A 440 -16.16 7.21 2.60
CA TRP A 440 -15.30 7.08 3.77
C TRP A 440 -16.01 6.59 5.04
N LEU A 441 -17.29 6.91 5.22
CA LEU A 441 -18.11 6.33 6.28
C LEU A 441 -18.20 4.82 6.16
N LEU A 442 -18.49 4.31 4.94
CA LEU A 442 -18.51 2.87 4.68
C LEU A 442 -17.13 2.24 4.94
N PHE A 443 -16.06 2.94 4.58
CA PHE A 443 -14.70 2.44 4.77
C PHE A 443 -14.31 2.34 6.26
N ARG A 444 -14.68 3.34 7.09
CA ARG A 444 -14.27 3.42 8.50
C ARG A 444 -15.17 2.65 9.46
N ALA A 445 -16.43 2.43 9.09
CA ALA A 445 -17.39 1.79 9.97
C ALA A 445 -16.96 0.37 10.37
N ASN A 446 -17.19 0.02 11.63
CA ASN A 446 -16.78 -1.25 12.22
C ASN A 446 -17.82 -2.37 11.99
N SER A 447 -19.07 -2.03 11.63
CA SER A 447 -20.13 -3.01 11.40
C SER A 447 -21.25 -2.47 10.50
N PHE A 448 -22.10 -3.37 10.00
CA PHE A 448 -23.28 -2.99 9.22
C PHE A 448 -24.31 -2.20 10.04
N GLU A 449 -24.47 -2.54 11.32
CA GLU A 449 -25.36 -1.85 12.25
C GLU A 449 -24.92 -0.40 12.43
N GLN A 450 -23.60 -0.18 12.55
CA GLN A 450 -23.04 1.17 12.64
C GLN A 450 -23.26 1.95 11.34
N ILE A 451 -23.07 1.34 10.17
CA ILE A 451 -23.37 1.98 8.87
C ILE A 451 -24.84 2.41 8.81
N ALA A 452 -25.77 1.53 9.19
CA ALA A 452 -27.20 1.82 9.17
C ALA A 452 -27.58 2.93 10.16
N ALA A 453 -27.04 2.87 11.39
CA ALA A 453 -27.27 3.88 12.41
C ALA A 453 -26.76 5.26 11.96
N PHE A 454 -25.52 5.34 11.48
CA PHE A 454 -24.92 6.61 11.04
C PHE A 454 -25.61 7.16 9.78
N THR A 455 -25.98 6.29 8.84
CA THR A 455 -26.76 6.70 7.65
C THR A 455 -28.13 7.26 8.06
N THR A 456 -28.80 6.62 9.03
CA THR A 456 -30.10 7.07 9.54
C THR A 456 -29.98 8.42 10.27
N ALA A 457 -28.95 8.59 11.10
CA ALA A 457 -28.68 9.86 11.78
C ALA A 457 -28.49 11.00 10.78
N LEU A 458 -27.66 10.79 9.74
CA LEU A 458 -27.42 11.79 8.69
C LEU A 458 -28.69 12.11 7.88
N ALA A 459 -29.52 11.10 7.59
CA ALA A 459 -30.76 11.29 6.81
C ALA A 459 -31.87 11.99 7.60
N THR A 460 -31.96 11.74 8.92
CA THR A 460 -33.02 12.27 9.79
C THR A 460 -32.65 13.57 10.49
N GLY A 461 -31.36 13.91 10.55
CA GLY A 461 -30.86 15.08 11.30
C GLY A 461 -30.94 14.90 12.82
N ALA A 462 -31.12 13.68 13.32
CA ALA A 462 -31.27 13.40 14.74
C ALA A 462 -30.02 13.86 15.52
N GLY A 463 -30.20 14.70 16.56
CA GLY A 463 -29.09 15.14 17.41
C GLY A 463 -28.08 16.09 16.73
N ALA A 464 -28.48 16.81 15.68
CA ALA A 464 -27.59 17.65 14.85
C ALA A 464 -26.78 18.73 15.61
N PHE A 465 -27.23 19.16 16.81
CA PHE A 465 -26.67 20.32 17.52
C PHE A 465 -25.83 20.00 18.76
N ALA A 466 -25.65 18.74 19.13
CA ALA A 466 -24.98 18.39 20.39
C ALA A 466 -23.44 18.41 20.33
N LEU A 467 -22.83 18.45 19.13
CA LEU A 467 -21.38 18.38 18.84
C LEU A 467 -20.53 17.91 20.03
N SER A 468 -20.63 16.62 20.35
CA SER A 468 -19.99 15.97 21.49
C SER A 468 -18.64 15.33 21.16
N ILE A 469 -18.20 15.44 19.90
CA ILE A 469 -16.92 14.92 19.42
C ILE A 469 -15.72 15.48 20.19
N HIS A 470 -14.70 14.65 20.42
CA HIS A 470 -13.42 15.14 20.94
C HIS A 470 -12.81 16.16 19.96
N PRO A 471 -12.43 17.38 20.39
CA PRO A 471 -11.95 18.40 19.47
C PRO A 471 -10.60 18.01 18.84
N PRO A 472 -10.33 18.42 17.59
CA PRO A 472 -9.00 18.30 17.01
C PRO A 472 -7.96 19.02 17.85
N THR A 473 -6.74 18.49 17.84
CA THR A 473 -5.61 19.11 18.54
C THR A 473 -5.26 20.48 17.95
N PHE A 474 -4.62 21.33 18.74
CA PHE A 474 -4.21 22.67 18.29
C PHE A 474 -3.28 22.64 17.06
N ALA A 475 -2.40 21.64 16.99
CA ALA A 475 -1.55 21.40 15.83
C ALA A 475 -2.38 21.12 14.56
N ALA A 476 -3.43 20.29 14.64
CA ALA A 476 -4.32 20.02 13.51
C ALA A 476 -5.14 21.25 13.10
N LEU A 477 -5.62 22.04 14.07
CA LEU A 477 -6.40 23.26 13.83
C LEU A 477 -5.61 24.32 13.03
N ILE A 478 -4.30 24.43 13.26
CA ILE A 478 -3.42 25.32 12.49
C ILE A 478 -2.93 24.65 11.20
N GLY A 479 -2.58 23.37 11.27
CA GLY A 479 -2.00 22.62 10.17
C GLY A 479 -2.96 22.42 9.01
N LEU A 480 -4.24 22.16 9.27
CA LEU A 480 -5.23 21.89 8.23
C LEU A 480 -5.48 23.09 7.30
N PRO A 481 -5.72 24.32 7.79
CA PRO A 481 -5.79 25.51 6.94
C PRO A 481 -4.51 25.76 6.13
N LEU A 482 -3.34 25.57 6.76
CA LEU A 482 -2.04 25.75 6.08
C LEU A 482 -1.87 24.74 4.92
N LEU A 483 -2.19 23.46 5.16
CA LEU A 483 -2.18 22.43 4.13
C LEU A 483 -3.15 22.75 3.00
N PHE A 484 -4.39 23.12 3.36
CA PHE A 484 -5.42 23.44 2.38
C PHE A 484 -5.01 24.62 1.50
N ALA A 485 -4.44 25.68 2.08
CA ALA A 485 -3.94 26.82 1.32
C ALA A 485 -2.83 26.42 0.34
N LEU A 486 -1.88 25.59 0.78
CA LEU A 486 -0.80 25.09 -0.08
C LEU A 486 -1.36 24.27 -1.24
N GLU A 487 -2.22 23.29 -0.97
CA GLU A 487 -2.80 22.41 -1.99
C GLU A 487 -3.75 23.15 -2.94
N ALA A 488 -4.50 24.14 -2.45
CA ALA A 488 -5.34 24.99 -3.28
C ALA A 488 -4.51 25.80 -4.28
N VAL A 489 -3.38 26.37 -3.85
CA VAL A 489 -2.45 27.07 -4.74
C VAL A 489 -1.90 26.12 -5.81
N GLU A 490 -1.43 24.94 -5.41
CA GLU A 490 -0.92 23.94 -6.35
C GLU A 490 -1.99 23.48 -7.35
N HIS A 491 -3.23 23.30 -6.89
CA HIS A 491 -4.35 22.89 -7.72
C HIS A 491 -4.74 23.97 -8.74
N VAL A 492 -4.87 25.23 -8.30
CA VAL A 492 -5.23 26.36 -9.18
C VAL A 492 -4.15 26.62 -10.22
N ARG A 493 -2.88 26.42 -9.86
CA ARG A 493 -1.73 26.61 -10.75
C ARG A 493 -1.40 25.39 -11.61
N ASP A 494 -1.99 24.24 -11.30
CA ASP A 494 -1.70 22.93 -11.90
C ASP A 494 -0.19 22.60 -11.90
N ASP A 495 0.51 23.00 -10.83
CA ASP A 495 1.97 22.86 -10.68
C ASP A 495 2.31 22.43 -9.24
N ARG A 496 2.71 21.17 -9.07
CA ARG A 496 3.14 20.59 -7.78
C ARG A 496 4.46 21.16 -7.27
N LEU A 497 5.22 21.83 -8.12
CA LEU A 497 6.49 22.47 -7.77
C LEU A 497 6.32 23.98 -7.61
N TYR A 498 5.08 24.47 -7.56
CA TYR A 498 4.81 25.91 -7.47
C TYR A 498 5.42 26.56 -6.22
N TYR A 499 5.57 25.82 -5.11
CA TYR A 499 6.27 26.31 -3.91
C TYR A 499 7.73 26.73 -4.17
N LEU A 500 8.37 26.21 -5.24
CA LEU A 500 9.70 26.64 -5.64
C LEU A 500 9.72 28.04 -6.25
N ARG A 501 8.58 28.52 -6.74
CA ARG A 501 8.40 29.88 -7.28
C ARG A 501 8.12 30.91 -6.20
N PHE A 502 7.86 30.49 -4.96
CA PHE A 502 7.72 31.43 -3.85
C PHE A 502 9.04 32.18 -3.60
N PRO A 503 8.98 33.46 -3.20
CA PRO A 503 10.15 34.16 -2.69
C PRO A 503 10.84 33.34 -1.59
N VAL A 504 12.17 33.41 -1.52
CA VAL A 504 12.96 32.59 -0.59
C VAL A 504 12.49 32.76 0.85
N TRP A 505 12.14 33.98 1.26
CA TRP A 505 11.63 34.26 2.61
C TRP A 505 10.26 33.63 2.85
N THR A 506 9.36 33.66 1.86
CA THR A 506 8.04 33.02 1.94
C THR A 506 8.18 31.50 2.03
N ARG A 507 9.08 30.90 1.25
CA ARG A 507 9.37 29.46 1.33
C ARG A 507 10.02 29.09 2.67
N GLY A 508 10.93 29.92 3.18
CA GLY A 508 11.55 29.75 4.50
C GLY A 508 10.51 29.83 5.62
N ALA A 509 9.62 30.81 5.57
CA ALA A 509 8.51 30.96 6.51
C ALA A 509 7.54 29.76 6.46
N LEU A 510 7.23 29.26 5.27
CA LEU A 510 6.42 28.05 5.10
C LEU A 510 7.08 26.82 5.76
N TYR A 511 8.40 26.64 5.55
CA TYR A 511 9.13 25.53 6.18
C TYR A 511 9.21 25.68 7.70
N ALA A 512 9.48 26.89 8.20
CA ALA A 512 9.46 27.18 9.63
C ALA A 512 8.08 26.94 10.25
N ALA A 513 7.01 27.35 9.57
CA ALA A 513 5.64 27.11 10.02
C ALA A 513 5.31 25.61 10.07
N MET A 514 5.68 24.83 9.05
CA MET A 514 5.50 23.37 9.08
C MET A 514 6.28 22.72 10.23
N VAL A 515 7.54 23.10 10.43
CA VAL A 515 8.35 22.58 11.56
C VAL A 515 7.73 22.95 12.90
N PHE A 516 7.31 24.20 13.09
CA PHE A 516 6.65 24.65 14.31
C PHE A 516 5.38 23.84 14.60
N VAL A 517 4.53 23.64 13.59
CA VAL A 517 3.29 22.86 13.74
C VAL A 517 3.57 21.36 13.96
N ILE A 518 4.64 20.80 13.38
CA ILE A 518 5.11 19.44 13.71
C ILE A 518 5.51 19.35 15.19
N LEU A 519 6.27 20.32 15.71
CA LEU A 519 6.67 20.35 17.12
C LEU A 519 5.47 20.47 18.06
N LEU A 520 4.44 21.24 17.70
CA LEU A 520 3.17 21.22 18.44
C LEU A 520 2.50 19.84 18.36
N GLY A 521 2.60 19.15 17.23
CA GLY A 521 2.02 17.84 17.00
C GLY A 521 2.77 16.68 17.67
N THR A 522 3.96 16.87 18.25
CA THR A 522 4.67 15.78 18.93
C THR A 522 3.97 15.33 20.22
N SER A 523 3.07 16.16 20.76
CA SER A 523 2.19 15.76 21.88
C SER A 523 1.00 14.91 21.44
N ASN A 524 0.75 14.78 20.14
CA ASN A 524 -0.32 13.92 19.64
C ASN A 524 0.05 12.45 19.87
N GLU A 525 -0.92 11.63 20.23
CA GLU A 525 -0.71 10.20 20.32
C GLU A 525 -0.29 9.62 18.95
N PRO A 526 0.84 8.91 18.86
CA PRO A 526 1.25 8.28 17.62
C PRO A 526 0.23 7.21 17.20
N THR A 527 -0.39 7.40 16.04
CA THR A 527 -1.27 6.39 15.45
C THR A 527 -0.51 5.53 14.46
N GLN A 528 -0.82 4.23 14.40
CA GLN A 528 -0.32 3.38 13.34
C GLN A 528 -0.81 3.87 11.97
N PHE A 529 -0.07 3.52 10.91
CA PHE A 529 -0.53 3.75 9.54
C PHE A 529 -1.92 3.13 9.35
N ILE A 530 -2.85 3.89 8.78
CA ILE A 530 -4.28 3.59 8.81
C ILE A 530 -4.61 2.26 8.12
N TYR A 531 -3.86 1.88 7.09
CA TYR A 531 -4.04 0.60 6.39
C TYR A 531 -3.49 -0.62 7.14
N PHE A 532 -2.74 -0.45 8.23
CA PHE A 532 -2.37 -1.59 9.09
C PHE A 532 -3.49 -1.97 10.06
N GLN A 533 -4.55 -1.15 10.14
CA GLN A 533 -5.71 -1.44 10.97
C GLN A 533 -6.76 -2.32 10.28
N PHE A 534 -6.59 -2.63 8.99
CA PHE A 534 -7.61 -3.22 8.11
C PHE A 534 -7.18 -4.51 7.39
#